data_AF-A0A670ZFA6-F1
#
_entry.id   AF-A0A670ZFA6-F1
#
_cell.length_a   1.000
_cell.length_b   1.000
_cell.length_c   1.000
_cell.angle_alpha   90.00
_cell.angle_beta   90.00
_cell.angle_gamma   90.00
#
_symmetry.space_group_name_H-M   'P 1'
#
loop_
_entity.id
_entity.type
_entity.pdbx_description
1 polymer ?
#
loop_
_entity_poly.entity_id
_entity_poly.type
_entity_poly.pdbx_seq_one_letter_code
_entity_poly.pdbx_strand_id
1 'polypeptide(L)'
;PSVNMETKHLKELEDIRTEKDHLQQLVSHQSNTIEGLEKSLHVASSNASLLQQQQLELLESVQNLVSLVSQGKVLLKKEERLFQDCMDILQSGFNLSGVYTLHINNLTEPKKAFCDMETDGGGWTVIQRRINGSVSFQKTWKEYKQV
;
A
#
# COMPACT_ATOMS: atom_id res chain seq x y z
N PRO A 1 71.17 -20.14 -42.06
CA PRO A 1 69.85 -20.80 -41.96
C PRO A 1 69.39 -21.09 -40.52
N SER A 2 70.28 -21.61 -39.64
CA SER A 2 69.90 -21.96 -38.25
C SER A 2 69.56 -20.75 -37.37
N VAL A 3 70.31 -19.65 -37.47
CA VAL A 3 70.10 -18.42 -36.66
C VAL A 3 68.70 -17.82 -36.87
N ASN A 4 68.13 -17.95 -38.07
CA ASN A 4 66.78 -17.44 -38.39
C ASN A 4 65.66 -18.32 -37.81
N MET A 5 65.94 -19.63 -37.61
CA MET A 5 64.99 -20.56 -37.01
C MET A 5 64.92 -20.36 -35.49
N GLU A 6 66.07 -20.12 -34.85
CA GLU A 6 66.13 -19.82 -33.40
C GLU A 6 65.39 -18.54 -33.04
N THR A 7 65.53 -17.47 -33.82
CA THR A 7 64.78 -16.22 -33.61
C THR A 7 63.27 -16.40 -33.78
N LYS A 8 62.84 -17.27 -34.71
CA LYS A 8 61.43 -17.58 -34.91
C LYS A 8 60.85 -18.34 -33.70
N HIS A 9 61.57 -19.34 -33.20
CA HIS A 9 61.16 -20.09 -32.00
C HIS A 9 61.13 -19.21 -30.74
N LEU A 10 62.06 -18.28 -30.58
CA LEU A 10 62.04 -17.32 -29.48
C LEU A 10 60.81 -16.41 -29.53
N LYS A 11 60.41 -15.96 -30.72
CA LYS A 11 59.20 -15.16 -30.91
C LYS A 11 57.93 -15.95 -30.59
N GLU A 12 57.83 -17.18 -31.09
CA GLU A 12 56.70 -18.08 -30.79
C GLU A 12 56.59 -18.36 -29.27
N LEU A 13 57.71 -18.53 -28.58
CA LEU A 13 57.72 -18.73 -27.13
C LEU A 13 57.22 -17.50 -26.37
N GLU A 14 57.61 -16.30 -26.82
CA GLU A 14 57.17 -15.04 -26.21
C GLU A 14 55.68 -14.80 -26.46
N ASP A 15 55.20 -15.05 -27.68
CA ASP A 15 53.78 -14.95 -28.01
C ASP A 15 52.95 -15.91 -27.13
N ILE A 16 53.40 -17.17 -26.98
CA ILE A 16 52.77 -18.16 -26.07
C ILE A 16 52.80 -17.70 -24.61
N ARG A 17 53.90 -17.06 -24.18
CA ARG A 17 54.02 -16.52 -22.83
C ARG A 17 53.01 -15.40 -22.57
N THR A 18 52.86 -14.48 -23.51
CA THR A 18 51.89 -13.38 -23.40
C THR A 18 50.45 -13.88 -23.38
N GLU A 19 50.12 -14.86 -24.23
CA GLU A 19 48.78 -15.47 -24.24
C GLU A 19 48.49 -16.21 -22.93
N LYS A 20 49.50 -16.93 -22.39
CA LYS A 20 49.38 -17.56 -21.06
C LYS A 20 49.10 -16.53 -19.97
N ASP A 21 49.82 -15.41 -19.95
CA ASP A 21 49.63 -14.36 -18.94
C ASP A 21 48.23 -13.73 -19.08
N HIS A 22 47.74 -13.55 -20.31
CA HIS A 22 46.37 -13.07 -20.58
C HIS A 22 45.30 -14.05 -20.09
N LEU A 23 45.44 -15.34 -20.42
CA LEU A 23 44.51 -16.38 -19.95
C LEU A 23 44.51 -16.50 -18.43
N GLN A 24 45.67 -16.36 -17.79
CA GLN A 24 45.77 -16.34 -16.32
C GLN A 24 45.02 -15.16 -15.71
N GLN A 25 45.10 -13.97 -16.31
CA GLN A 25 44.31 -12.82 -15.88
C GLN A 25 42.81 -13.06 -16.04
N LEU A 26 42.38 -13.63 -17.16
CA LEU A 26 40.96 -13.91 -17.42
C LEU A 26 40.39 -14.92 -16.42
N VAL A 27 41.13 -15.99 -16.13
CA VAL A 27 40.75 -16.99 -15.13
C VAL A 27 40.65 -16.37 -13.74
N SER A 28 41.60 -15.51 -13.36
CA SER A 28 41.53 -14.79 -12.08
C SER A 28 40.30 -13.88 -12.00
N HIS A 29 39.99 -13.15 -13.06
CA HIS A 29 38.80 -12.29 -13.13
C HIS A 29 37.49 -13.10 -13.06
N GLN A 30 37.41 -14.22 -13.78
CA GLN A 30 36.26 -15.12 -13.74
C GLN A 30 36.08 -15.75 -12.36
N SER A 31 37.17 -16.16 -11.70
CA SER A 31 37.11 -16.70 -10.33
C SER A 31 36.49 -15.70 -9.35
N ASN A 32 36.93 -14.44 -9.39
CA ASN A 32 36.38 -13.38 -8.54
C ASN A 32 34.91 -13.09 -8.86
N THR A 33 34.54 -13.15 -10.15
CA THR A 33 33.16 -12.93 -10.59
C THR A 33 32.24 -14.06 -10.12
N ILE A 34 32.69 -15.31 -10.24
CA ILE A 34 31.96 -16.48 -9.78
C ILE A 34 31.72 -16.41 -8.27
N GLU A 35 32.75 -16.09 -7.48
CA GLU A 35 32.61 -15.90 -6.03
C GLU A 35 31.57 -14.83 -5.67
N GLY A 36 31.59 -13.70 -6.40
CA GLY A 36 30.60 -12.62 -6.23
C GLY A 36 29.16 -13.05 -6.57
N LEU A 37 28.99 -13.83 -7.64
CA LEU A 37 27.69 -14.38 -8.05
C LEU A 37 27.18 -15.42 -7.06
N GLU A 38 28.04 -16.32 -6.56
CA GLU A 38 27.70 -17.31 -5.54
C GLU A 38 27.22 -16.64 -4.25
N LYS A 39 27.93 -15.61 -3.79
CA LYS A 39 27.52 -14.82 -2.63
C LYS A 39 26.16 -14.15 -2.85
N SER A 40 25.96 -13.56 -4.02
CA SER A 40 24.70 -12.90 -4.38
C SER A 40 23.53 -13.90 -4.43
N LEU A 41 23.77 -15.08 -5.01
CA LEU A 41 22.79 -16.16 -5.08
C LEU A 41 22.43 -16.68 -3.69
N HIS A 42 23.41 -16.87 -2.81
CA HIS A 42 23.16 -17.29 -1.44
C HIS A 42 22.28 -16.28 -0.70
N VAL A 43 22.60 -14.98 -0.78
CA VAL A 43 21.80 -13.93 -0.13
C VAL A 43 20.38 -13.89 -0.72
N ALA A 44 20.25 -13.96 -2.04
CA ALA A 44 18.95 -13.98 -2.71
C ALA A 44 18.12 -15.19 -2.27
N SER A 45 18.73 -16.37 -2.16
CA SER A 45 18.08 -17.59 -1.68
C SER A 45 17.60 -17.45 -0.24
N SER A 46 18.45 -16.95 0.66
CA SER A 46 18.07 -16.72 2.07
C SER A 46 16.93 -15.71 2.18
N ASN A 47 16.98 -14.62 1.41
CA ASN A 47 15.92 -13.61 1.37
C ASN A 47 14.60 -14.19 0.83
N ALA A 48 14.67 -15.03 -0.21
CA ALA A 48 13.49 -15.69 -0.76
C ALA A 48 12.85 -16.63 0.28
N SER A 49 13.64 -17.40 1.02
CA SER A 49 13.13 -18.23 2.11
C SER A 49 12.48 -17.42 3.22
N LEU A 50 13.06 -16.27 3.58
CA LEU A 50 12.46 -15.37 4.58
C LEU A 50 11.13 -14.78 4.10
N LEU A 51 11.07 -14.31 2.85
CA LEU A 51 9.84 -13.79 2.26
C LEU A 51 8.76 -14.88 2.19
N GLN A 52 9.13 -16.11 1.85
CA GLN A 52 8.23 -17.26 1.86
C GLN A 52 7.66 -17.50 3.26
N GLN A 53 8.49 -17.41 4.31
CA GLN A 53 8.04 -17.56 5.70
C GLN A 53 7.09 -16.43 6.10
N GLN A 54 7.44 -15.17 5.81
CA GLN A 54 6.57 -14.02 6.08
C GLN A 54 5.22 -14.13 5.38
N GLN A 55 5.18 -14.68 4.15
CA GLN A 55 3.94 -14.87 3.41
C GLN A 55 3.02 -15.91 4.08
N LEU A 56 3.57 -16.95 4.70
CA LEU A 56 2.78 -17.95 5.44
C LEU A 56 2.19 -17.36 6.73
N GLU A 57 2.99 -16.61 7.50
CA GLU A 57 2.53 -15.92 8.72
C GLU A 57 1.42 -14.90 8.43
N LEU A 58 1.54 -14.16 7.32
CA LEU A 58 0.52 -13.24 6.87
C LEU A 58 -0.76 -13.96 6.46
N LEU A 59 -0.65 -15.10 5.76
CA LEU A 59 -1.80 -15.89 5.34
C LEU A 59 -2.57 -16.44 6.55
N GLU A 60 -1.88 -16.92 7.57
CA GLU A 60 -2.49 -17.38 8.82
C GLU A 60 -3.21 -16.23 9.54
N SER A 61 -2.56 -15.06 9.61
CA SER A 61 -3.16 -13.85 10.18
C SER A 61 -4.44 -13.43 9.44
N VAL A 62 -4.43 -13.48 8.11
CA VAL A 62 -5.61 -13.20 7.28
C VAL A 62 -6.71 -14.24 7.52
N GLN A 63 -6.38 -15.53 7.58
CA GLN A 63 -7.37 -16.58 7.87
C GLN A 63 -8.01 -16.39 9.25
N ASN A 64 -7.22 -15.99 10.26
CA ASN A 64 -7.72 -15.65 11.58
C ASN A 64 -8.69 -14.46 11.55
N LEU A 65 -8.35 -13.39 10.82
CA LEU A 65 -9.23 -12.23 10.65
C LEU A 65 -10.53 -12.61 9.93
N VAL A 66 -10.44 -13.41 8.85
CA VAL A 66 -11.62 -13.92 8.14
C VAL A 66 -12.50 -14.73 9.08
N SER A 67 -11.93 -15.59 9.92
CA SER A 67 -12.67 -16.38 10.92
C SER A 67 -13.39 -15.50 11.94
N LEU A 68 -12.73 -14.45 12.44
CA LEU A 68 -13.33 -13.48 13.37
C LEU A 68 -14.54 -12.74 12.74
N VAL A 69 -14.44 -12.38 11.47
CA VAL A 69 -15.53 -11.75 10.70
C VAL A 69 -16.66 -12.77 10.43
N SER A 70 -16.31 -13.99 10.03
CA SER A 70 -17.26 -15.07 9.69
C SER A 70 -18.09 -15.50 10.90
N GLN A 71 -17.47 -15.56 12.08
CA GLN A 71 -18.14 -15.90 13.33
C GLN A 71 -19.00 -14.77 13.88
N GLY A 72 -19.03 -13.59 13.23
CA GLY A 72 -19.77 -12.42 13.73
C GLY A 72 -19.29 -11.95 15.11
N LYS A 73 -18.10 -12.38 15.57
CA LYS A 73 -17.50 -11.99 16.85
C LYS A 73 -16.77 -10.66 16.78
N VAL A 74 -16.69 -10.04 15.60
CA VAL A 74 -16.67 -8.57 15.53
C VAL A 74 -18.05 -8.08 15.90
N LEU A 75 -18.34 -8.20 17.20
CA LEU A 75 -19.33 -7.38 17.85
C LEU A 75 -18.74 -5.97 17.85
N LEU A 76 -18.78 -5.29 16.70
CA LEU A 76 -19.33 -3.94 16.77
C LEU A 76 -20.70 -4.21 17.36
N LYS A 77 -20.78 -4.10 18.68
CA LYS A 77 -22.04 -3.92 19.36
C LYS A 77 -22.58 -2.72 18.62
N LYS A 78 -23.43 -2.97 17.63
CA LYS A 78 -24.28 -1.95 17.06
C LYS A 78 -25.30 -1.70 18.17
N GLU A 79 -24.82 -1.16 19.29
CA GLU A 79 -25.41 0.10 19.73
C GLU A 79 -25.36 0.94 18.47
N GLU A 80 -26.43 0.86 17.68
CA GLU A 80 -26.76 1.97 16.82
C GLU A 80 -26.90 3.12 17.80
N ARG A 81 -25.78 3.80 18.09
CA ARG A 81 -25.82 5.08 18.76
C ARG A 81 -26.59 5.94 17.80
N LEU A 82 -27.86 6.11 18.12
CA LEU A 82 -28.79 6.90 17.34
C LEU A 82 -28.40 8.34 17.64
N PHE A 83 -27.68 8.95 16.71
CA PHE A 83 -27.33 10.35 16.82
C PHE A 83 -28.54 11.20 16.43
N GLN A 84 -28.95 12.13 17.29
CA GLN A 84 -30.06 13.02 16.98
C GLN A 84 -29.63 14.13 16.04
N ASP A 85 -28.37 14.57 16.16
CA ASP A 85 -27.76 15.60 15.33
C ASP A 85 -26.24 15.41 15.18
N CYS A 86 -25.59 16.34 14.47
CA CYS A 86 -24.15 16.33 14.26
C CYS A 86 -23.34 16.66 15.52
N MET A 87 -23.93 17.31 16.53
CA MET A 87 -23.26 17.56 17.80
C MET A 87 -23.12 16.26 18.61
N ASP A 88 -24.14 15.42 18.63
CA ASP A 88 -24.08 14.08 19.26
C ASP A 88 -22.98 13.21 18.62
N ILE A 89 -22.83 13.32 17.30
CA ILE A 89 -21.80 12.61 16.53
C ILE A 89 -20.41 13.10 16.95
N LEU A 90 -20.21 14.42 17.00
CA LEU A 90 -18.93 15.02 17.42
C LEU A 90 -18.57 14.61 18.85
N GLN A 91 -19.52 14.69 19.79
CA GLN A 91 -19.32 14.30 21.19
C GLN A 91 -19.02 12.79 21.34
N SER A 92 -19.46 11.98 20.38
CA SER A 92 -19.14 10.55 20.33
C SER A 92 -17.75 10.25 19.74
N GLY A 93 -16.97 11.28 19.39
CA GLY A 93 -15.59 11.18 18.91
C GLY A 93 -15.43 11.11 17.40
N PHE A 94 -16.51 11.31 16.64
CA PHE A 94 -16.46 11.34 15.18
C PHE A 94 -16.21 12.78 14.71
N ASN A 95 -14.94 13.08 14.40
CA ASN A 95 -14.48 14.46 14.16
C ASN A 95 -14.24 14.79 12.68
N LEU A 96 -14.73 13.96 11.75
CA LEU A 96 -14.53 14.17 10.31
C LEU A 96 -15.80 14.75 9.68
N SER A 97 -15.65 15.79 8.87
CA SER A 97 -16.76 16.32 8.07
C SER A 97 -17.25 15.27 7.06
N GLY A 98 -18.57 15.08 6.94
CA GLY A 98 -19.11 14.01 6.10
C GLY A 98 -20.62 13.86 6.17
N VAL A 99 -21.16 12.89 5.43
CA VAL A 99 -22.59 12.56 5.48
C VAL A 99 -22.85 11.51 6.54
N TYR A 100 -23.71 11.83 7.50
CA TYR A 100 -24.11 10.96 8.59
C TYR A 100 -25.61 10.68 8.56
N THR A 101 -26.01 9.59 9.23
CA THR A 101 -27.42 9.22 9.42
C THR A 101 -27.90 9.70 10.79
N LEU A 102 -28.88 10.59 10.79
CA LEU A 102 -29.49 11.20 11.97
C LEU A 102 -30.85 10.60 12.27
N HIS A 103 -31.10 10.31 13.54
CA HIS A 103 -32.37 9.81 14.06
C HIS A 103 -33.08 10.95 14.79
N ILE A 104 -33.73 11.81 14.01
CA ILE A 104 -34.38 13.01 14.52
C ILE A 104 -35.70 12.59 15.19
N ASN A 105 -35.89 13.04 16.43
CA ASN A 105 -37.13 12.81 17.16
C ASN A 105 -38.33 13.31 16.34
N ASN A 106 -39.42 12.52 16.34
CA ASN A 106 -40.65 12.76 15.56
C ASN A 106 -40.56 12.47 14.05
N LEU A 107 -39.43 11.99 13.54
CA LEU A 107 -39.37 11.38 12.20
C LEU A 107 -39.36 9.86 12.32
N THR A 108 -40.20 9.19 11.54
CA THR A 108 -40.23 7.73 11.45
C THR A 108 -39.03 7.17 10.69
N GLU A 109 -38.43 7.96 9.81
CA GLU A 109 -37.30 7.56 8.98
C GLU A 109 -36.05 8.38 9.30
N PRO A 110 -34.87 7.74 9.41
CA PRO A 110 -33.61 8.45 9.58
C PRO A 110 -33.31 9.37 8.39
N LYS A 111 -32.72 10.52 8.67
CA LYS A 111 -32.33 11.50 7.65
C LYS A 111 -30.82 11.50 7.46
N LYS A 112 -30.39 11.62 6.21
CA LYS A 112 -28.97 11.84 5.90
C LYS A 112 -28.70 13.34 5.84
N ALA A 113 -27.73 13.80 6.62
CA ALA A 113 -27.30 15.19 6.63
C ALA A 113 -25.78 15.27 6.52
N PHE A 114 -25.28 16.36 5.95
CA PHE A 114 -23.86 16.65 6.01
C PHE A 114 -23.56 17.30 7.37
N CYS A 115 -22.63 16.71 8.11
CA CYS A 115 -22.07 17.27 9.33
C CYS A 115 -20.75 17.95 9.01
N ASP A 116 -20.63 19.23 9.35
CA ASP A 116 -19.36 19.94 9.36
C ASP A 116 -18.77 19.84 10.77
N MET A 117 -17.66 19.11 10.88
CA MET A 117 -16.96 18.84 12.14
C MET A 117 -15.70 19.68 12.32
N GLU A 118 -15.40 20.55 11.37
CA GLU A 118 -14.13 21.27 11.29
C GLU A 118 -14.32 22.78 11.52
N THR A 119 -15.38 23.36 10.96
CA THR A 119 -15.64 24.81 11.04
C THR A 119 -16.15 25.21 12.42
N ASP A 120 -15.58 26.27 13.01
CA ASP A 120 -16.04 26.91 14.25
C ASP A 120 -16.31 25.94 15.42
N GLY A 121 -15.46 24.93 15.58
CA GLY A 121 -15.58 23.93 16.65
C GLY A 121 -16.43 22.70 16.30
N GLY A 122 -16.99 22.64 15.09
CA GLY A 122 -17.66 21.46 14.56
C GLY A 122 -19.05 21.20 15.14
N GLY A 123 -19.62 20.05 14.75
CA GLY A 123 -20.94 19.61 15.23
C GLY A 123 -22.11 20.29 14.49
N TRP A 124 -21.84 20.93 13.35
CA TRP A 124 -22.83 21.66 12.58
C TRP A 124 -23.64 20.73 11.68
N THR A 125 -24.95 20.64 11.91
CA THR A 125 -25.90 20.00 11.00
C THR A 125 -26.25 20.93 9.85
N VAL A 126 -25.76 20.64 8.64
CA VAL A 126 -26.01 21.49 7.47
C VAL A 126 -27.41 21.25 6.92
N ILE A 127 -28.30 22.22 7.09
CA ILE A 127 -29.69 22.17 6.59
C ILE A 127 -29.85 22.69 5.15
N GLN A 128 -28.91 23.52 4.68
CA GLN A 128 -28.93 24.06 3.32
C GLN A 128 -27.53 24.52 2.91
N ARG A 129 -27.10 24.23 1.67
CA ARG A 129 -25.82 24.71 1.12
C ARG A 129 -26.00 25.25 -0.31
N ARG A 130 -25.41 26.42 -0.59
CA ARG A 130 -25.20 26.99 -1.94
C ARG A 130 -23.72 26.96 -2.26
N ILE A 131 -23.36 26.65 -3.50
CA ILE A 131 -21.96 26.68 -3.96
C ILE A 131 -21.84 27.51 -5.24
N ASN A 132 -22.49 27.08 -6.32
CA ASN A 132 -22.29 27.65 -7.65
C ASN A 132 -23.59 27.88 -8.43
N GLY A 133 -24.75 27.81 -7.77
CA GLY A 133 -26.06 28.02 -8.41
C GLY A 133 -26.52 26.90 -9.35
N SER A 134 -25.84 25.76 -9.39
CA SER A 134 -26.19 24.62 -10.25
C SER A 134 -27.54 23.96 -9.90
N VAL A 135 -28.05 24.16 -8.68
CA VAL A 135 -29.32 23.62 -8.22
C VAL A 135 -30.34 24.76 -8.14
N SER A 136 -31.46 24.63 -8.86
CA SER A 136 -32.58 25.58 -8.78
C SER A 136 -33.28 25.49 -7.42
N PHE A 137 -33.55 26.67 -6.85
CA PHE A 137 -34.38 26.83 -5.66
C PHE A 137 -35.79 27.36 -6.00
N GLN A 138 -36.15 27.43 -7.27
CA GLN A 138 -37.54 27.65 -7.67
C GLN A 138 -38.30 26.33 -7.51
N LYS A 139 -38.73 26.04 -6.28
CA LYS A 139 -39.43 24.80 -5.89
C LYS A 139 -40.80 25.13 -5.32
N THR A 140 -41.75 24.25 -5.55
CA THR A 140 -43.07 24.26 -4.91
C THR A 140 -42.93 23.93 -3.41
N TRP A 141 -43.97 24.26 -2.64
CA TRP A 141 -44.03 23.89 -1.22
C TRP A 141 -43.84 22.39 -0.97
N LYS A 142 -44.47 21.55 -1.80
CA LYS A 142 -44.38 20.09 -1.69
C LYS A 142 -42.93 19.61 -1.85
N GLU A 143 -42.20 20.17 -2.81
CA GLU A 143 -40.80 19.83 -3.05
C GLU A 143 -39.91 20.27 -1.90
N TYR A 144 -40.13 21.45 -1.32
CA TYR A 144 -39.38 21.88 -0.13
C TYR A 144 -39.64 21.00 1.09
N LYS A 145 -40.88 20.54 1.29
CA LYS A 145 -41.27 19.71 2.44
C LYS A 145 -40.73 18.28 2.39
N GLN A 146 -40.43 17.75 1.19
CA GLN A 146 -40.00 16.36 1.00
C GLN A 146 -38.49 16.14 1.17
N VAL A 147 -37.70 17.21 1.14
CA VAL A 147 -36.25 17.18 1.43
C VAL A 147 -36.08 17.10 2.94
#